data_AF-A0A0M3JHY7-F1
#
_entry.id   AF-A0A0M3JHY7-F1
#
_cell.length_a   1.000
_cell.length_b   1.000
_cell.length_c   1.000
_cell.angle_alpha   90.00
_cell.angle_beta   90.00
_cell.angle_gamma   90.00
#
_symmetry.space_group_name_H-M   'P 1'
#
loop_
_entity.id
_entity.type
_entity.pdbx_description
1 polymer ?
#
loop_
_entity_poly.entity_id
_entity_poly.type
_entity_poly.pdbx_seq_one_letter_code
_entity_poly.pdbx_strand_id
1 'polypeptide(L)'
;MKNDRRMYSLAETHLRVDLHHCGTRWKKAEDTYCTYPSFIVHDAASQYAVEIVQPCAGSEHDYEDGWLRWDQQIGPKFSAFDSPDSHCARLFRNTGWWYDTENHCGSADLNGSPYNCSNKPSIGDLIHYMKWN
;
A
#
# COMPACT_ATOMS: atom_id res chain seq x y z
N MET A 1 -24.54 -7.06 -21.67
CA MET A 1 -23.08 -7.04 -21.85
C MET A 1 -22.45 -7.11 -20.47
N LYS A 2 -21.77 -8.21 -20.13
CA LYS A 2 -21.02 -8.32 -18.87
C LYS A 2 -19.64 -7.72 -19.12
N ASN A 3 -19.31 -6.63 -18.44
CA ASN A 3 -17.94 -6.13 -18.37
C ASN A 3 -17.14 -7.11 -17.50
N ASP A 4 -16.58 -8.14 -18.13
CA ASP A 4 -15.69 -9.10 -17.49
C ASP A 4 -14.31 -8.44 -17.35
N ARG A 5 -14.12 -7.62 -16.31
CA ARG A 5 -12.78 -7.18 -15.88
C ARG A 5 -12.13 -8.30 -15.07
N ARG A 6 -11.74 -9.39 -15.74
CA ARG A 6 -10.87 -10.41 -15.15
C ARG A 6 -9.43 -10.08 -15.49
N MET A 7 -8.75 -9.46 -14.54
CA MET A 7 -7.30 -9.37 -14.57
C MET A 7 -6.77 -10.52 -13.69
N TYR A 8 -6.49 -11.64 -14.37
CA TYR A 8 -5.65 -12.79 -13.99
C TYR A 8 -6.21 -13.93 -13.11
N SER A 9 -6.13 -15.14 -13.67
CA SER A 9 -5.92 -16.40 -12.95
C SER A 9 -4.52 -16.39 -12.34
N LEU A 10 -4.36 -16.58 -11.02
CA LEU A 10 -3.09 -16.84 -10.28
C LEU A 10 -1.81 -16.54 -11.07
N ALA A 11 -1.65 -15.32 -11.57
CA ALA A 11 -0.51 -14.96 -12.37
C ALA A 11 0.50 -14.43 -11.37
N GLU A 12 1.58 -15.15 -11.17
CA GLU A 12 2.76 -14.58 -10.54
C GLU A 12 3.17 -13.36 -11.38
N THR A 13 3.11 -12.18 -10.77
CA THR A 13 3.49 -10.94 -11.41
C THR A 13 4.63 -10.29 -10.67
N HIS A 14 5.48 -9.59 -11.40
CA HIS A 14 6.47 -8.72 -10.80
C HIS A 14 5.83 -7.35 -10.60
N LEU A 15 5.89 -6.80 -9.38
CA LEU A 15 5.40 -5.47 -9.07
C LEU A 15 6.58 -4.57 -8.68
N ARG A 16 6.73 -3.44 -9.35
CA ARG A 16 7.62 -2.37 -8.91
C ARG A 16 6.76 -1.19 -8.46
N VAL A 17 7.07 -0.67 -7.27
CA VAL A 17 6.51 0.56 -6.73
C VAL A 17 7.61 1.60 -6.71
N ASP A 18 7.37 2.74 -7.33
CA ASP A 18 8.25 3.92 -7.30
C ASP A 18 7.55 5.01 -6.48
N LEU A 19 8.23 5.58 -5.50
CA LEU A 19 7.71 6.65 -4.62
C LEU A 19 8.61 7.88 -4.66
N HIS A 20 7.99 9.05 -4.60
CA HIS A 20 8.69 10.31 -4.43
C HIS A 20 8.44 10.85 -3.02
N HIS A 21 9.50 10.93 -2.21
CA HIS A 21 9.43 11.45 -0.86
C HIS A 21 9.69 12.96 -0.87
N CYS A 22 8.70 13.71 -0.41
CA CYS A 22 8.83 15.15 -0.25
C CYS A 22 9.87 15.51 0.80
N GLY A 23 10.80 16.39 0.42
CA GLY A 23 11.80 16.92 1.36
C GLY A 23 11.15 17.62 2.56
N THR A 24 11.80 17.50 3.71
CA THR A 24 11.48 18.24 4.92
C THR A 24 12.58 19.25 5.23
N ARG A 25 12.45 19.99 6.34
CA ARG A 25 13.52 20.87 6.83
C ARG A 25 14.83 20.12 7.09
N TRP A 26 14.76 18.82 7.41
CA TRP A 26 15.89 18.04 7.92
C TRP A 26 16.33 16.90 6.97
N LYS A 27 15.49 16.51 6.02
CA LYS A 27 15.74 15.41 5.07
C LYS A 27 15.45 15.93 3.66
N LYS A 28 16.37 15.70 2.71
CA LYS A 28 16.16 16.12 1.31
C LYS A 28 15.06 15.28 0.66
N ALA A 29 14.45 15.81 -0.39
CA ALA A 29 13.55 15.03 -1.23
C ALA A 29 14.34 13.90 -1.90
N GLU A 30 13.70 12.76 -2.10
CA GLU A 30 14.34 11.56 -2.64
C GLU A 30 13.33 10.71 -3.40
N ASP A 31 13.77 10.12 -4.52
CA ASP A 31 13.01 9.12 -5.25
C ASP A 31 13.45 7.73 -4.77
N THR A 32 12.48 6.93 -4.35
CA THR A 32 12.69 5.57 -3.87
C THR A 32 11.92 4.58 -4.71
N TYR A 33 12.31 3.32 -4.64
CA TYR A 33 11.59 2.23 -5.26
C TYR A 33 11.72 0.94 -4.47
N CYS A 34 10.73 0.07 -4.59
CA CYS A 34 10.81 -1.33 -4.18
C CYS A 34 10.23 -2.25 -5.25
N THR A 35 10.95 -3.33 -5.56
CA THR A 35 10.52 -4.34 -6.54
C THR A 35 10.22 -5.64 -5.82
N TYR A 36 8.97 -6.09 -5.91
CA TYR A 36 8.48 -7.40 -5.48
C TYR A 36 8.71 -8.39 -6.64
N PRO A 37 9.64 -9.36 -6.50
CA PRO A 37 9.90 -10.35 -7.54
C PRO A 37 8.71 -11.27 -7.79
N SER A 38 7.85 -11.46 -6.78
CA SER A 38 6.66 -12.28 -6.84
C SER A 38 5.55 -11.59 -6.05
N PHE A 39 4.50 -11.17 -6.75
CA PHE A 39 3.32 -10.51 -6.22
C PHE A 39 2.09 -11.19 -6.80
N ILE A 40 1.31 -11.84 -5.93
CA ILE A 40 0.15 -12.62 -6.33
C ILE A 40 -1.09 -11.96 -5.72
N VAL A 41 -2.06 -11.63 -6.56
CA VAL A 41 -3.40 -11.22 -6.12
C VAL A 41 -4.32 -12.43 -6.23
N HIS A 42 -4.86 -12.89 -5.11
CA HIS A 42 -5.80 -13.99 -5.10
C HIS A 42 -7.18 -13.59 -5.65
N ASP A 43 -8.07 -14.56 -5.82
CA ASP A 43 -9.39 -14.33 -6.39
C ASP A 43 -10.39 -13.67 -5.42
N ALA A 44 -11.62 -13.49 -5.91
CA ALA A 44 -12.71 -12.90 -5.12
C ALA A 44 -13.12 -13.75 -3.91
N ALA A 45 -12.93 -15.08 -3.93
CA ALA A 45 -13.26 -15.94 -2.81
C ALA A 45 -12.28 -15.70 -1.64
N SER A 46 -11.02 -15.43 -1.95
CA SER A 46 -10.00 -14.94 -1.01
C SER A 46 -10.08 -13.43 -0.73
N GLN A 47 -11.14 -12.75 -1.20
CA GLN A 47 -11.32 -11.30 -1.09
C GLN A 47 -10.11 -10.51 -1.59
N TYR A 48 -9.53 -10.98 -2.70
CA TYR A 48 -8.38 -10.38 -3.37
C TYR A 48 -7.16 -10.18 -2.47
N ALA A 49 -6.98 -11.00 -1.43
CA ALA A 49 -5.77 -10.97 -0.60
C ALA A 49 -4.50 -11.04 -1.47
N VAL A 50 -3.42 -10.46 -0.97
CA VAL A 50 -2.12 -10.43 -1.66
C VAL A 50 -1.16 -11.38 -0.97
N GLU A 51 -0.44 -12.17 -1.75
CA GLU A 51 0.69 -12.98 -1.29
C GLU A 51 1.98 -12.38 -1.84
N ILE A 52 2.92 -12.11 -0.93
CA ILE A 52 4.26 -11.61 -1.24
C ILE A 52 5.23 -12.73 -0.87
N VAL A 53 5.68 -13.50 -1.86
CA VAL A 53 6.49 -14.70 -1.60
C VAL A 53 7.91 -14.33 -1.16
N GLN A 54 8.41 -13.17 -1.60
CA GLN A 54 9.76 -12.69 -1.31
C GLN A 54 9.72 -11.21 -0.90
N PRO A 55 10.51 -10.79 0.10
CA PRO A 55 10.66 -9.38 0.43
C PRO A 55 11.03 -8.57 -0.80
N CYS A 56 10.53 -7.34 -0.89
CA CYS A 56 10.91 -6.48 -1.99
C CYS A 56 12.37 -6.02 -1.87
N ALA A 57 13.00 -5.77 -3.01
CA ALA A 57 14.36 -5.22 -3.08
C ALA A 57 14.33 -3.86 -3.78
N GLY A 58 15.08 -2.90 -3.25
CA GLY A 58 15.13 -1.56 -3.82
C GLY A 58 15.92 -0.58 -2.97
N SER A 59 15.51 0.69 -2.97
CA SER A 59 16.17 1.78 -2.24
C SER A 59 15.70 1.90 -0.79
N GLU A 60 15.28 0.80 -0.20
CA GLU A 60 14.84 0.77 1.18
C GLU A 60 16.04 1.05 2.12
N HIS A 61 15.82 1.94 3.08
CA HIS A 61 16.76 2.25 4.15
C HIS A 61 16.34 1.59 5.46
N ASP A 62 15.03 1.55 5.77
CA ASP A 62 14.51 0.85 6.95
C ASP A 62 13.09 0.25 6.76
N TYR A 63 12.68 -0.55 7.76
CA TYR A 63 11.42 -1.31 7.76
C TYR A 63 10.16 -0.44 7.65
N GLU A 64 10.24 0.83 8.07
CA GLU A 64 9.09 1.75 8.13
C GLU A 64 9.03 2.70 6.92
N ASP A 65 9.82 2.45 5.87
CA ASP A 65 9.85 3.24 4.64
C ASP A 65 8.53 3.19 3.82
N GLY A 66 7.49 2.54 4.34
CA GLY A 66 6.14 2.57 3.74
C GLY A 66 5.92 1.53 2.64
N TRP A 67 6.69 0.44 2.65
CA TRP A 67 6.52 -0.68 1.71
C TRP A 67 5.43 -1.66 2.19
N LEU A 68 4.84 -2.42 1.27
CA LEU A 68 3.98 -3.57 1.60
C LEU A 68 4.85 -4.68 2.20
N ARG A 69 4.45 -5.20 3.38
CA ARG A 69 5.25 -6.18 4.16
C ARG A 69 4.36 -7.27 4.76
N TRP A 70 3.83 -8.13 3.90
CA TRP A 70 3.32 -9.44 4.31
C TRP A 70 4.24 -10.53 3.77
N ASP A 71 5.53 -10.34 4.02
CA ASP A 71 6.57 -11.15 3.43
C ASP A 71 6.36 -12.62 3.82
N GLN A 72 6.37 -13.48 2.82
CA GLN A 72 6.21 -14.94 2.92
C GLN A 72 4.85 -15.39 3.50
N GLN A 73 3.83 -14.53 3.45
CA GLN A 73 2.49 -14.85 3.92
C GLN A 73 1.41 -14.30 2.98
N ILE A 74 0.21 -14.89 3.07
CA ILE A 74 -0.98 -14.27 2.50
C ILE A 74 -1.34 -13.11 3.44
N GLY A 75 -1.30 -11.89 2.90
CA GLY A 75 -1.64 -10.68 3.58
C GLY A 75 -3.14 -10.53 3.86
N PRO A 76 -3.54 -9.37 4.42
CA PRO A 76 -4.92 -9.05 4.71
C PRO A 76 -5.82 -9.13 3.48
N LYS A 77 -7.12 -9.27 3.76
CA LYS A 77 -8.15 -9.15 2.72
C LYS A 77 -8.25 -7.71 2.26
N PHE A 78 -8.56 -7.51 0.98
CA PHE A 78 -8.81 -6.16 0.48
C PHE A 78 -10.07 -5.60 1.13
N SER A 79 -9.98 -4.36 1.62
CA SER A 79 -11.11 -3.62 2.20
C SER A 79 -11.20 -2.22 1.62
N ALA A 80 -12.43 -1.72 1.45
CA ALA A 80 -12.75 -0.38 0.96
C ALA A 80 -13.83 0.26 1.85
N PHE A 81 -14.21 1.51 1.54
CA PHE A 81 -15.11 2.30 2.39
C PHE A 81 -16.52 1.69 2.59
N ASP A 82 -16.95 0.84 1.65
CA ASP A 82 -18.23 0.13 1.65
C ASP A 82 -18.11 -1.32 2.14
N SER A 83 -16.91 -1.74 2.55
CA SER A 83 -16.68 -3.06 3.13
C SER A 83 -17.22 -3.15 4.57
N PRO A 84 -17.60 -4.36 5.05
CA PRO A 84 -18.10 -4.56 6.41
C PRO A 84 -17.13 -4.05 7.49
N ASP A 85 -15.83 -4.23 7.29
CA ASP A 85 -14.76 -3.69 8.13
C ASP A 85 -14.05 -2.53 7.41
N SER A 86 -14.71 -1.37 7.37
CA SER A 86 -14.24 -0.18 6.66
C SER A 86 -13.53 0.83 7.56
N HIS A 87 -13.15 0.47 8.79
CA HIS A 87 -12.51 1.41 9.72
C HIS A 87 -11.23 2.01 9.13
N CYS A 88 -10.31 1.17 8.66
CA CYS A 88 -9.06 1.61 8.05
C CYS A 88 -9.28 2.35 6.73
N ALA A 89 -10.22 1.86 5.91
CA ALA A 89 -10.61 2.56 4.68
C ALA A 89 -11.07 3.99 4.97
N ARG A 90 -11.90 4.20 6.00
CA ARG A 90 -12.35 5.54 6.41
C ARG A 90 -11.21 6.38 6.99
N LEU A 91 -10.32 5.76 7.77
CA LEU A 91 -9.14 6.44 8.31
C LEU A 91 -8.26 7.02 7.19
N PHE A 92 -8.11 6.30 6.09
CA PHE A 92 -7.34 6.73 4.92
C PHE A 92 -8.20 7.40 3.83
N ARG A 93 -9.23 8.15 4.23
CA ARG A 93 -10.06 8.97 3.32
C ARG A 93 -10.84 8.17 2.27
N ASN A 94 -11.42 7.05 2.70
CA ASN A 94 -12.28 6.16 1.91
C ASN A 94 -11.57 5.43 0.77
N THR A 95 -10.29 5.14 0.92
CA THR A 95 -9.49 4.38 -0.05
C THR A 95 -9.68 2.87 0.12
N GLY A 96 -9.33 2.12 -0.92
CA GLY A 96 -9.34 0.67 -0.91
C GLY A 96 -7.92 0.13 -0.81
N TRP A 97 -7.64 -0.73 0.17
CA TRP A 97 -6.32 -1.27 0.41
C TRP A 97 -6.37 -2.60 1.15
N TRP A 98 -5.22 -3.28 1.17
CA TRP A 98 -4.96 -4.41 2.06
C TRP A 98 -4.46 -3.86 3.41
N TYR A 99 -5.38 -3.37 4.23
CA TYR A 99 -5.00 -2.77 5.53
C TYR A 99 -4.56 -3.84 6.53
N ASP A 100 -3.45 -3.59 7.21
CA ASP A 100 -3.05 -4.41 8.37
C ASP A 100 -3.84 -3.97 9.60
N THR A 101 -5.02 -4.55 9.80
CA THR A 101 -5.92 -4.24 10.91
C THR A 101 -5.35 -4.63 12.27
N GLU A 102 -4.38 -5.53 12.33
CA GLU A 102 -3.72 -5.94 13.58
C GLU A 102 -2.71 -4.89 14.04
N ASN A 103 -2.08 -4.19 13.10
CA ASN A 103 -1.07 -3.14 13.35
C ASN A 103 -1.56 -1.74 12.97
N HIS A 104 -2.66 -1.28 13.57
CA HIS A 104 -3.18 0.09 13.41
C HIS A 104 -3.38 0.52 11.94
N CYS A 105 -3.91 -0.39 11.11
CA CYS A 105 -4.15 -0.22 9.67
C CYS A 105 -2.90 -0.24 8.77
N GLY A 106 -1.72 -0.47 9.34
CA GLY A 106 -0.44 -0.59 8.62
C GLY A 106 0.24 0.75 8.30
N SER A 107 1.50 0.66 7.85
CA SER A 107 2.37 1.81 7.56
C SER A 107 2.20 2.37 6.13
N ALA A 108 1.55 1.63 5.24
CA ALA A 108 1.42 1.96 3.82
C ALA A 108 -0.05 1.96 3.38
N ASP A 109 -0.47 3.05 2.73
CA ASP A 109 -1.64 3.07 1.82
C ASP A 109 -1.18 3.71 0.51
N LEU A 110 -0.74 2.89 -0.45
CA LEU A 110 -0.29 3.38 -1.76
C LEU A 110 -1.47 3.84 -2.63
N ASN A 111 -2.70 3.46 -2.28
CA ASN A 111 -3.92 3.97 -2.88
C ASN A 111 -4.43 5.23 -2.17
N GLY A 112 -3.68 5.71 -1.17
CA GLY A 112 -3.92 6.93 -0.42
C GLY A 112 -4.06 8.17 -1.30
N SER A 113 -4.70 9.22 -0.77
CA SER A 113 -4.78 10.51 -1.49
C SER A 113 -3.37 11.07 -1.69
N PRO A 114 -2.88 11.28 -2.94
CA PRO A 114 -1.58 11.89 -3.14
C PRO A 114 -1.61 13.34 -2.64
N TYR A 115 -0.50 13.83 -2.09
CA TYR A 115 -0.31 15.25 -1.83
C TYR A 115 0.93 15.75 -2.57
N ASN A 116 0.86 16.99 -3.05
CA ASN A 116 1.99 17.66 -3.66
C ASN A 116 2.93 18.18 -2.56
N CYS A 117 4.25 18.07 -2.74
CA CYS A 117 5.24 18.59 -1.79
C CYS A 117 5.08 20.09 -1.50
N SER A 118 4.59 20.87 -2.46
CA SER A 118 4.29 22.30 -2.29
C SER A 118 3.02 22.56 -1.48
N ASN A 119 2.16 21.56 -1.28
CA ASN A 119 0.91 21.64 -0.53
C ASN A 119 0.78 20.45 0.43
N LYS A 120 1.81 20.28 1.26
CA LYS A 120 1.87 19.19 2.26
C LYS A 120 0.76 19.38 3.31
N PRO A 121 0.00 18.31 3.65
CA PRO A 121 -0.97 18.34 4.74
C PRO A 121 -0.33 18.73 6.07
N SER A 122 -1.16 19.19 7.01
CA SER A 122 -0.70 19.49 8.36
C SER A 122 -0.12 18.25 9.03
N ILE A 123 0.81 18.41 10.00
CA ILE A 123 1.45 17.27 10.68
C ILE A 123 0.41 16.30 11.29
N GLY A 124 -0.67 16.85 11.85
CA GLY A 124 -1.77 16.04 12.40
C GLY A 124 -2.55 15.27 11.34
N ASP A 125 -2.66 15.81 10.13
CA ASP A 125 -3.37 15.15 9.03
C ASP A 125 -2.52 14.10 8.30
N LEU A 126 -1.19 14.15 8.40
CA LEU A 126 -0.28 13.21 7.73
C LEU A 126 -0.51 11.75 8.13
N ILE A 127 -1.13 11.51 9.29
CA ILE A 127 -1.50 10.16 9.73
C ILE A 127 -2.48 9.45 8.78
N HIS A 128 -3.23 10.23 7.98
CA HIS A 128 -4.20 9.76 6.99
C HIS A 128 -3.61 9.60 5.59
N TYR A 129 -2.29 9.73 5.48
CA TYR A 129 -1.52 9.59 4.25
C TYR A 129 -0.45 8.52 4.46
N MET A 130 0.14 8.03 3.36
CA MET A 130 1.28 7.14 3.40
C MET A 130 2.38 7.72 4.30
N LYS A 131 2.77 6.96 5.33
CA LYS A 131 3.84 7.35 6.25
C LYS A 131 5.18 6.96 5.65
N TRP A 132 6.14 7.86 5.82
CA TRP A 132 7.56 7.60 5.64
C TRP A 132 8.26 8.17 6.87
N ASN A 133 9.09 7.36 7.53
CA ASN A 133 9.84 7.76 8.72
C ASN A 133 11.12 8.56 8.38
#